data_AF-A0A960MT02-F1
#
_entry.id   AF-A0A960MT02-F1
#
_cell.length_a   1.000
_cell.length_b   1.000
_cell.length_c   1.000
_cell.angle_alpha   90.00
_cell.angle_beta   90.00
_cell.angle_gamma   90.00
#
_symmetry.space_group_name_H-M   'P 1'
#
loop_
_entity.id
_entity.type
_entity.pdbx_description
1 polymer ?
#
loop_
_entity_poly.entity_id
_entity_poly.type
_entity_poly.pdbx_seq_one_letter_code
_entity_poly.pdbx_strand_id
1 'polypeptide(L)' 'MTLFAYGTLLVPRIWRGVVGREFPNQPATLPGFAIYRVEGADFPGIIPSEGASIVPGRLFTGLDAEALARL' A
#
# COMPACT_ATOMS: atom_id res chain seq x y z
N MET A 1 7.98 -1.16 12.44
CA MET A 1 8.01 -1.89 11.16
C MET A 1 7.80 -0.91 10.01
N THR A 2 8.06 -1.34 8.77
CA THR A 2 7.92 -0.50 7.56
C THR A 2 7.01 -1.22 6.56
N LEU A 3 6.09 -0.48 5.96
CA LEU A 3 5.11 -1.00 5.00
C LEU A 3 5.07 -0.12 3.76
N PHE A 4 5.21 -0.74 2.58
CA PHE A 4 4.86 -0.09 1.32
C PHE A 4 3.35 -0.28 1.07
N ALA A 5 2.61 0.81 0.96
CA ALA A 5 1.20 0.78 0.60
C ALA A 5 0.97 1.44 -0.76
N TYR A 6 -0.02 0.93 -1.47
CA TYR A 6 -0.47 1.39 -2.78
C TYR A 6 -2.01 1.37 -2.83
N GLY A 7 -2.59 1.88 -3.91
CA GLY A 7 -4.03 1.77 -4.15
C GLY A 7 -4.89 2.45 -3.07
N THR A 8 -5.91 1.73 -2.59
CA THR A 8 -6.96 2.27 -1.70
C THR A 8 -6.45 2.66 -0.31
N LEU A 9 -5.42 2.01 0.20
CA LEU A 9 -4.79 2.34 1.49
C LEU A 9 -4.13 3.73 1.49
N LEU A 10 -3.88 4.33 0.32
CA LEU A 10 -3.40 5.70 0.21
C LEU A 10 -4.48 6.75 0.50
N VAL A 11 -5.76 6.35 0.53
CA VAL A 11 -6.87 7.26 0.83
C VAL A 11 -6.95 7.45 2.36
N PRO A 12 -6.77 8.67 2.90
CA PRO A 12 -6.66 8.88 4.35
C PRO A 12 -7.87 8.41 5.17
N ARG A 13 -9.07 8.41 4.58
CA ARG A 13 -10.27 7.89 5.26
C ARG A 13 -10.24 6.37 5.41
N ILE A 14 -9.71 5.65 4.41
CA ILE A 14 -9.61 4.18 4.42
C ILE A 14 -8.51 3.79 5.38
N TRP A 15 -7.34 4.45 5.30
CA TRP A 15 -6.24 4.24 6.24
C TRP A 15 -6.69 4.37 7.69
N ARG A 16 -7.34 5.50 8.04
CA ARG A 16 -7.86 5.70 9.40
C ARG A 16 -8.94 4.69 9.79
N GLY A 17 -9.79 4.26 8.87
CA GLY A 17 -10.80 3.24 9.14
C GLY A 17 -10.21 1.86 9.46
N VAL A 18 -9.12 1.49 8.77
CA VAL A 18 -8.45 0.19 8.93
C VAL A 18 -7.50 0.21 10.13
N VAL A 19 -6.60 1.20 10.18
CA VAL A 19 -5.48 1.25 11.13
C VAL A 19 -5.82 2.04 12.40
N GLY A 20 -6.82 2.92 12.36
CA GLY A 20 -7.28 3.72 13.50
C GLY A 20 -6.45 4.98 13.80
N ARG A 21 -5.26 5.12 13.20
CA ARG A 21 -4.35 6.27 13.42
C ARG A 21 -3.42 6.48 12.23
N GLU A 22 -2.82 7.67 12.18
CA GLU A 22 -1.83 8.04 11.17
C GLU A 22 -0.43 7.56 11.55
N PHE A 23 0.37 7.24 10.55
CA PHE A 23 1.78 6.91 10.70
C PHE A 23 2.63 7.78 9.77
N PRO A 24 3.85 8.17 10.17
CA PRO A 24 4.78 8.86 9.28
C PRO A 24 4.96 8.09 7.97
N ASN A 25 4.91 8.79 6.85
CA ASN A 25 5.03 8.17 5.56
C ASN A 25 5.53 9.15 4.50
N GLN A 26 6.15 8.62 3.46
CA GLN A 26 6.71 9.40 2.36
C GLN A 26 6.38 8.77 1.00
N PRO A 27 6.31 9.55 -0.09
CA PRO A 27 6.23 9.00 -1.43
C PRO A 27 7.33 7.98 -1.68
N ALA A 28 6.98 6.87 -2.32
CA ALA A 28 7.90 5.80 -2.66
C ALA A 28 7.46 5.11 -3.96
N THR A 29 8.38 4.38 -4.58
CA THR A 29 8.12 3.58 -5.77
C THR A 29 8.60 2.16 -5.56
N LEU A 30 7.86 1.19 -6.11
CA LEU A 30 8.19 -0.22 -6.06
C LEU A 30 8.46 -0.73 -7.50
N PRO A 31 9.75 -0.85 -7.90
CA PRO A 31 10.12 -1.37 -9.21
C PRO A 31 9.94 -2.88 -9.30
N GLY A 32 9.68 -3.39 -10.51
CA GLY A 32 9.51 -4.83 -10.76
C GLY A 32 8.11 -5.36 -10.41
N PHE A 33 7.16 -4.46 -10.17
CA PHE A 33 5.75 -4.78 -9.92
C PHE A 33 4.87 -3.98 -10.89
N ALA A 34 3.69 -4.52 -11.19
CA ALA A 34 2.67 -3.84 -11.99
C ALA A 34 1.31 -3.91 -11.31
N ILE A 35 0.49 -2.88 -11.53
CA ILE A 35 -0.87 -2.77 -10.99
C ILE A 35 -1.85 -3.36 -12.00
N TYR A 36 -2.72 -4.24 -11.51
CA TYR A 36 -3.82 -4.80 -12.30
C TYR A 36 -5.15 -4.65 -11.56
N ARG A 37 -6.23 -4.66 -12.33
CA ARG A 37 -7.58 -4.78 -11.79
C ARG A 37 -7.80 -6.22 -11.34
N VAL A 38 -8.27 -6.40 -10.12
CA VAL A 38 -8.67 -7.71 -9.60
C VAL A 38 -10.13 -7.95 -9.98
N GLU A 39 -10.41 -9.13 -10.52
CA GLU A 39 -11.77 -9.52 -10.88
C GLU A 39 -12.65 -9.62 -9.62
N GLY A 40 -13.83 -9.00 -9.65
CA GLY A 40 -14.76 -8.99 -8.53
C GLY A 40 -14.37 -8.11 -7.34
N ALA A 41 -13.29 -7.33 -7.44
CA ALA A 41 -12.85 -6.41 -6.38
C ALA A 41 -12.82 -4.95 -6.84
N ASP A 42 -13.17 -4.04 -5.93
CA ASP A 42 -13.13 -2.59 -6.15
C ASP A 42 -11.72 -2.00 -5.93
N PHE A 43 -10.74 -2.84 -5.60
CA PHE A 43 -9.37 -2.42 -5.33
C PHE A 43 -8.39 -3.11 -6.29
N PRO A 44 -7.28 -2.43 -6.62
CA PRO A 44 -6.26 -3.00 -7.48
C PRO A 44 -5.42 -4.04 -6.71
N GLY A 45 -4.83 -4.96 -7.45
CA GLY A 45 -3.77 -5.85 -6.97
C GLY A 45 -2.45 -5.49 -7.65
N ILE A 46 -1.33 -5.89 -7.03
CA ILE A 46 -0.02 -5.87 -7.68
C ILE A 46 0.59 -7.26 -7.71
N ILE A 47 1.27 -7.57 -8.81
CA ILE A 47 2.06 -8.79 -8.97
C ILE A 47 3.47 -8.42 -9.47
N PRO A 48 4.47 -9.29 -9.25
CA PRO A 48 5.75 -9.16 -9.92
C PRO A 48 5.56 -9.07 -11.44
N SER A 49 6.30 -8.18 -12.09
CA SER A 49 6.26 -7.98 -13.54
C SER A 49 7.67 -7.96 -14.08
N GLU A 50 7.90 -8.73 -15.14
CA GLU A 50 9.12 -8.60 -15.93
C GLU A 50 9.08 -7.26 -16.68
N GLY A 51 10.20 -6.52 -16.70
CA GLY A 51 10.35 -5.23 -17.38
C GLY A 51 10.40 -4.00 -16.46
N ALA A 52 10.31 -2.81 -17.06
CA ALA A 52 10.53 -1.52 -16.40
C ALA A 52 9.30 -0.99 -15.62
N SER A 53 8.40 -1.86 -15.18
CA SER A 53 7.20 -1.43 -14.46
C SER A 53 7.55 -0.94 -13.04
N ILE A 54 6.91 0.16 -12.64
CA ILE A 54 7.14 0.82 -11.36
C ILE A 54 5.78 1.20 -10.75
N VAL A 55 5.49 0.69 -9.56
CA VAL A 55 4.26 1.03 -8.81
C VAL A 55 4.52 2.24 -7.92
N PRO A 56 3.81 3.37 -8.11
CA PRO A 56 3.86 4.49 -7.17
C PRO A 56 3.06 4.16 -5.91
N GLY A 57 3.55 4.60 -4.76
CA GLY A 57 2.90 4.38 -3.48
C GLY A 57 3.49 5.26 -2.38
N ARG A 58 3.34 4.81 -1.14
CA ARG A 58 3.92 5.47 0.03
C ARG A 58 4.55 4.44 0.96
N LEU A 59 5.70 4.78 1.51
CA LEU A 59 6.39 3.98 2.52
C LEU A 59 6.01 4.53 3.90
N PHE A 60 5.26 3.74 4.65
CA PHE A 60 4.89 4.03 6.03
C PHE A 60 5.96 3.46 6.97
N THR A 61 6.36 4.23 7.97
CA THR A 61 7.37 3.84 8.95
C THR A 61 6.82 3.91 10.37
N GLY A 62 7.43 3.15 11.27
CA GLY A 62 7.05 3.15 12.68
C GLY A 62 5.75 2.39 12.98
N LEU A 63 5.25 1.54 12.07
CA LEU A 63 4.10 0.69 12.37
C LEU A 63 4.41 -0.24 13.54
N ASP A 64 3.47 -0.35 14.47
CA ASP A 64 3.51 -1.36 15.53
C ASP A 64 2.74 -2.63 15.11
N ALA A 65 2.82 -3.66 15.95
CA ALA A 65 2.24 -4.97 15.65
C ALA A 65 0.70 -4.90 15.56
N GLU A 66 0.05 -4.04 16.34
CA GLU A 66 -1.40 -3.86 16.30
C GLU A 66 -1.85 -3.27 14.96
N ALA A 67 -1.18 -2.20 14.49
CA ALA A 67 -1.46 -1.60 13.20
C ALA A 67 -1.27 -2.58 12.04
N LEU A 68 -0.22 -3.40 12.10
CA LEU A 68 0.06 -4.40 11.07
C LEU A 68 -0.98 -5.53 11.05
N ALA A 69 -1.47 -5.96 12.21
CA ALA A 69 -2.46 -7.05 12.30
C ALA A 69 -3.84 -6.68 11.73
N ARG A 70 -4.11 -5.39 11.48
CA ARG A 70 -5.38 -4.91 10.92
C ARG A 70 -5.36 -4.72 9.39
N LEU A 71 -4.18 -4.84 8.78
CA LEU A 71 -3.94 -4.66 7.34
C LEU A 71 -3.97 -5.99 6.60
#